data_AF-A0A660LGP5-F1
#
_entry.id   AF-A0A660LGP5-F1
#
_cell.length_a   1.000
_cell.length_b   1.000
_cell.length_c   1.000
_cell.angle_alpha   90.00
_cell.angle_beta   90.00
_cell.angle_gamma   90.00
#
_symmetry.space_group_name_H-M   'P 1'
#
loop_
_entity.id
_entity.type
_entity.pdbx_description
1 polymer ?
#
loop_
_entity_poly.entity_id
_entity_poly.type
_entity_poly.pdbx_seq_one_letter_code
_entity_poly.pdbx_strand_id
1 'polypeptide(L)'
;MTAICSICGQEHPLAEMVTAHIEPEDVPADARGATPERQDWWLADGEALHAEHPRSFFIPTRERREALRRGELIKLEFQYGPHADSEGEGHIERMWVEVAGPGEGILRNGPFRIQGLELGDHVTYAPEHVISIDYGDDELGYAQAERPIVDENVLLEDRAPDVVARAPGPDGADVWWMLVREDSSQPVQERINLLTDRFPALAEPLRAGAGVWERDGEAYRRVDETTGEWPSLLAFLADAAERLHRSEDQDTPD
;
A
#
# COMPACT_ATOMS: atom_id res chain seq x y z
N MET A 1 19.36 18.39 15.30
CA MET A 1 18.19 18.30 16.18
C MET A 1 18.54 17.31 17.27
N THR A 2 18.29 17.62 18.54
CA THR A 2 18.64 16.76 19.69
C THR A 2 17.37 16.20 20.33
N ALA A 3 17.46 15.03 20.95
CA ALA A 3 16.37 14.41 21.69
C ALA A 3 16.86 13.94 23.07
N ILE A 4 15.96 13.91 24.06
CA ILE A 4 16.28 13.43 25.40
C ILE A 4 16.27 11.89 25.37
N CYS A 5 17.42 11.29 25.69
CA CYS A 5 17.60 9.84 25.74
C CYS A 5 16.85 9.24 26.95
N SER A 6 15.97 8.25 26.73
CA SER A 6 15.21 7.59 27.80
C SER A 6 16.07 6.71 28.72
N ILE A 7 17.26 6.31 28.28
CA ILE A 7 18.18 5.45 29.04
C ILE A 7 18.96 6.25 30.10
N CYS A 8 19.43 7.46 29.78
CA CYS A 8 20.27 8.26 30.70
C CYS A 8 19.71 9.64 31.07
N GLY A 9 18.60 10.07 30.43
CA GLY A 9 17.94 11.33 30.68
C GLY A 9 18.68 12.58 30.19
N GLN A 10 19.68 12.45 29.33
CA GLN A 10 20.45 13.58 28.76
C GLN A 10 20.03 13.86 27.30
N GLU A 11 20.30 15.07 26.78
CA GLU A 11 20.07 15.40 25.37
C GLU A 11 21.20 14.87 24.49
N HIS A 12 20.84 14.09 23.46
CA HIS A 12 21.77 13.54 22.48
C HIS A 12 21.48 14.03 21.05
N PRO A 13 22.50 14.15 20.18
CA PRO A 13 22.28 14.33 18.76
C PRO A 13 21.52 13.13 18.19
N LEU A 14 20.42 13.38 17.46
CA LEU A 14 19.62 12.31 16.82
C LEU A 14 20.47 11.34 15.97
N ALA A 15 21.56 11.83 15.38
CA ALA A 15 22.49 11.03 14.56
C ALA A 15 23.31 9.99 15.35
N GLU A 16 23.47 10.17 16.67
CA GLU A 16 24.18 9.22 17.55
C GLU A 16 23.23 8.25 18.27
N MET A 17 21.90 8.46 18.14
CA MET A 17 20.87 7.59 18.69
C MET A 17 20.55 6.40 17.76
N VAL A 18 21.26 6.26 16.63
CA VAL A 18 21.22 5.07 15.80
C VAL A 18 21.91 3.94 16.55
N THR A 19 21.10 2.98 16.97
CA THR A 19 21.48 1.71 17.57
C THR A 19 22.65 1.09 16.81
N ALA A 20 23.79 0.96 17.48
CA ALA A 20 24.77 -0.03 17.05
C ALA A 20 24.03 -1.37 16.95
N HIS A 21 24.09 -2.01 15.79
CA HIS A 21 23.71 -3.40 15.63
C HIS A 21 24.55 -4.21 16.63
N ILE A 22 23.89 -4.79 17.63
CA ILE A 22 24.52 -5.74 18.57
C ILE A 22 24.12 -7.12 18.06
N GLU A 23 25.12 -7.89 17.65
CA GLU A 23 24.90 -9.27 17.19
C GLU A 23 24.25 -10.09 18.33
N PRO A 24 23.37 -11.06 18.03
CA PRO A 24 22.65 -11.85 19.05
C PRO A 24 23.56 -12.50 20.11
N GLU A 25 24.80 -12.85 19.73
CA GLU A 25 25.85 -13.38 20.60
C GLU A 25 26.42 -12.37 21.60
N ASP A 26 26.35 -11.08 21.29
CA ASP A 26 26.92 -9.98 22.08
C ASP A 26 25.89 -9.37 23.05
N VAL A 27 24.65 -9.85 23.03
CA VAL A 27 23.61 -9.48 24.01
C VAL A 27 24.02 -9.97 25.40
N PRO A 28 24.18 -9.07 26.40
CA PRO A 28 24.56 -9.43 27.76
C PRO A 28 23.65 -10.50 28.37
N ALA A 29 24.25 -11.48 29.04
CA ALA A 29 23.54 -12.66 29.55
C ALA A 29 22.46 -12.32 30.60
N ASP A 30 22.56 -11.17 31.25
CA ASP A 30 21.60 -10.62 32.22
C ASP A 30 20.39 -9.92 31.57
N ALA A 31 20.46 -9.58 30.29
CA ALA A 31 19.32 -9.09 29.51
C ALA A 31 18.39 -10.23 29.05
N ARG A 32 18.89 -11.48 29.00
CA ARG A 32 18.09 -12.65 28.61
C ARG A 32 17.14 -13.05 29.74
N GLY A 33 15.88 -12.67 29.62
CA GLY A 33 14.82 -13.02 30.58
C GLY A 33 14.48 -11.92 31.59
N ALA A 34 14.94 -10.69 31.37
CA ALA A 34 14.40 -9.53 32.08
C ALA A 34 12.90 -9.38 31.76
N THR A 35 12.09 -9.04 32.77
CA THR A 35 10.69 -8.66 32.54
C THR A 35 10.70 -7.40 31.68
N PRO A 36 10.02 -7.35 30.52
CA PRO A 36 10.10 -6.17 29.65
C PRO A 36 9.62 -4.96 30.43
N GLU A 37 10.50 -3.97 30.63
CA GLU A 37 10.03 -2.64 30.97
C GLU A 37 9.15 -2.14 29.82
N ARG A 38 8.18 -1.27 30.14
CA ARG A 38 7.26 -0.64 29.19
C ARG A 38 7.99 -0.37 27.88
N GLN A 39 7.61 -1.07 26.82
CA GLN A 39 8.28 -0.91 25.53
C GLN A 39 8.08 0.54 25.08
N ASP A 40 9.18 1.27 24.93
CA ASP A 40 9.18 2.55 24.26
C ASP A 40 8.81 2.29 22.79
N TRP A 41 7.70 2.88 22.34
CA TRP A 41 7.28 2.89 20.95
C TRP A 41 7.38 4.29 20.38
N TRP A 42 7.57 4.40 19.07
CA TRP A 42 7.58 5.66 18.33
C TRP A 42 6.94 5.48 16.95
N LEU A 43 6.56 6.59 16.32
CA LEU A 43 6.06 6.58 14.95
C LEU A 43 7.22 6.65 13.97
N ALA A 44 7.16 5.83 12.92
CA ALA A 44 8.10 5.89 11.82
C ALA A 44 7.85 7.13 10.95
N ASP A 45 8.92 7.66 10.36
CA ASP A 45 8.82 8.65 9.29
C ASP A 45 8.47 7.93 7.97
N GLY A 46 7.23 8.06 7.54
CA GLY A 46 6.72 7.48 6.31
C GLY A 46 7.33 8.11 5.05
N GLU A 47 7.74 9.38 5.10
CA GLU A 47 8.43 10.03 3.99
C GLU A 47 9.84 9.44 3.82
N ALA A 48 10.55 9.18 4.93
CA ALA A 48 11.85 8.52 4.90
C ALA A 48 11.74 7.08 4.35
N LEU A 49 10.76 6.30 4.84
CA LEU A 49 10.50 4.95 4.34
C LEU A 49 10.11 4.94 2.86
N HIS A 50 9.29 5.89 2.41
CA HIS A 50 8.97 6.06 1.00
C HIS A 50 10.22 6.43 0.19
N ALA A 51 11.08 7.31 0.68
CA ALA A 51 12.31 7.69 -0.02
C ALA A 51 13.29 6.52 -0.15
N GLU A 52 13.36 5.64 0.86
CA GLU A 52 14.18 4.42 0.85
C GLU A 52 13.58 3.33 -0.04
N HIS A 53 12.26 3.22 -0.06
CA HIS A 53 11.51 2.16 -0.74
C HIS A 53 10.38 2.69 -1.63
N PRO A 54 10.66 3.58 -2.61
CA PRO A 54 9.62 4.33 -3.33
C PRO A 54 8.68 3.46 -4.17
N ARG A 55 9.09 2.21 -4.43
CA ARG A 55 8.36 1.24 -5.27
C ARG A 55 7.52 0.24 -4.49
N SER A 56 7.70 0.16 -3.18
CA SER A 56 7.00 -0.81 -2.32
C SER A 56 6.40 -0.18 -1.07
N PHE A 57 6.75 1.06 -0.77
CA PHE A 57 6.24 1.83 0.35
C PHE A 57 5.60 3.11 -0.17
N PHE A 58 4.37 2.99 -0.66
CA PHE A 58 3.59 4.13 -1.13
C PHE A 58 2.96 4.85 0.06
N ILE A 59 2.93 6.18 -0.02
CA ILE A 59 2.24 7.02 0.96
C ILE A 59 1.31 8.00 0.23
N PRO A 60 0.19 8.42 0.84
CA PRO A 60 -0.68 9.45 0.28
C PRO A 60 0.10 10.74 0.01
N THR A 61 -0.35 11.61 -0.90
CA THR A 61 0.39 12.86 -1.18
C THR A 61 0.50 13.76 0.06
N ARG A 62 1.54 14.58 0.13
CA ARG A 62 1.76 15.53 1.23
C ARG A 62 0.53 16.44 1.46
N GLU A 63 0.01 17.02 0.38
CA GLU A 63 -1.21 17.86 0.43
C GLU A 63 -2.37 17.12 1.12
N ARG A 64 -2.55 15.83 0.83
CA ARG A 64 -3.63 15.05 1.43
C ARG A 64 -3.40 14.74 2.90
N ARG A 65 -2.15 14.44 3.30
CA ARG A 65 -1.76 14.20 4.71
C ARG A 65 -1.88 15.48 5.55
N GLU A 66 -1.62 16.64 4.96
CA GLU A 66 -1.80 17.95 5.62
C GLU A 66 -3.28 18.37 5.72
N ALA A 67 -4.14 17.86 4.83
CA ALA A 67 -5.56 18.20 4.76
C ALA A 67 -6.51 17.16 5.40
N LEU A 68 -6.02 16.35 6.33
CA LEU A 68 -6.81 15.33 7.03
C LEU A 68 -8.02 15.93 7.76
N ARG A 69 -9.16 15.25 7.67
CA ARG A 69 -10.43 15.66 8.30
C ARG A 69 -10.76 14.75 9.47
N ARG A 70 -11.43 15.31 10.47
CA ARG A 70 -11.94 14.53 11.61
C ARG A 70 -12.83 13.38 11.12
N GLY A 71 -12.63 12.19 11.66
CA GLY A 71 -13.37 10.98 11.31
C GLY A 71 -12.72 10.13 10.21
N GLU A 72 -11.69 10.63 9.52
CA GLU A 72 -10.95 9.82 8.55
C GLU A 72 -10.10 8.77 9.27
N LEU A 73 -9.96 7.59 8.66
CA LEU A 73 -9.04 6.56 9.14
C LEU A 73 -7.71 6.69 8.42
N ILE A 74 -6.65 6.80 9.20
CA ILE A 74 -5.26 6.83 8.73
C ILE A 74 -4.52 5.63 9.27
N LYS A 75 -3.52 5.16 8.55
CA LYS A 75 -2.60 4.14 9.03
C LYS A 75 -1.28 4.79 9.39
N LEU A 76 -0.76 4.43 10.55
CA LEU A 76 0.56 4.83 11.04
C LEU A 76 1.42 3.57 11.24
N GLU A 77 2.74 3.69 11.11
CA GLU A 77 3.68 2.63 11.45
C GLU A 77 4.32 2.93 12.81
N PHE A 78 4.06 2.04 13.76
CA PHE A 78 4.63 2.08 15.10
C PHE A 78 5.84 1.15 15.14
N GLN A 79 6.99 1.69 15.53
CA GLN A 79 8.19 0.95 15.80
C GLN A 79 8.35 0.80 17.32
N TYR A 80 8.94 -0.29 17.77
CA TYR A 80 9.22 -0.55 19.18
C TYR A 80 10.55 -1.29 19.36
N GLY A 81 11.19 -1.03 20.50
CA GLY A 81 12.56 -1.49 20.78
C GLY A 81 12.71 -3.01 21.04
N PRO A 82 13.97 -3.50 21.05
CA PRO A 82 14.35 -4.92 20.85
C PRO A 82 14.13 -5.84 22.06
N HIS A 83 13.31 -5.46 23.03
CA HIS A 83 13.19 -6.17 24.32
C HIS A 83 12.08 -7.24 24.35
N ALA A 84 11.63 -7.78 23.21
CA ALA A 84 10.61 -8.84 23.18
C ALA A 84 11.04 -10.18 22.57
N ASP A 85 12.02 -10.23 21.67
CA ASP A 85 12.35 -11.50 21.00
C ASP A 85 13.77 -11.52 20.44
N SER A 86 14.34 -12.72 20.43
CA SER A 86 15.67 -13.07 19.91
C SER A 86 15.84 -12.90 18.39
N GLU A 87 14.90 -12.24 17.71
CA GLU A 87 14.90 -12.06 16.26
C GLU A 87 15.32 -10.62 15.96
N GLY A 88 16.53 -10.44 15.43
CA GLY A 88 17.22 -9.15 15.26
C GLY A 88 16.66 -8.21 14.17
N GLU A 89 15.34 -8.20 13.97
CA GLU A 89 14.66 -7.27 13.05
C GLU A 89 13.82 -6.27 13.85
N GLY A 90 13.95 -4.98 13.54
CA GLY A 90 13.19 -3.92 14.19
C GLY A 90 11.69 -4.23 14.16
N HIS A 91 11.06 -4.24 15.33
CA HIS A 91 9.68 -4.68 15.41
C HIS A 91 8.73 -3.56 14.99
N ILE A 92 7.86 -3.86 14.03
CA ILE A 92 6.90 -2.91 13.47
C ILE A 92 5.46 -3.40 13.65
N GLU A 93 4.55 -2.46 13.88
CA GLU A 93 3.11 -2.68 13.79
C GLU A 93 2.45 -1.51 13.06
N ARG A 94 1.65 -1.81 12.03
CA ARG A 94 0.90 -0.79 11.27
C ARG A 94 -0.54 -0.77 11.73
N MET A 95 -0.95 0.33 12.35
CA MET A 95 -2.25 0.42 13.03
C MET A 95 -3.09 1.55 12.47
N TRP A 96 -4.41 1.37 12.55
CA TRP A 96 -5.41 2.34 12.13
C TRP A 96 -5.72 3.31 13.27
N VAL A 97 -5.77 4.59 12.93
CA VAL A 97 -6.06 5.71 13.81
C VAL A 97 -7.17 6.52 13.17
N GLU A 98 -8.24 6.81 13.92
CA GLU A 98 -9.27 7.77 13.49
C GLU A 98 -8.82 9.19 13.84
N VAL A 99 -8.84 10.08 12.87
CA VAL A 99 -8.49 11.49 13.05
C VAL A 99 -9.48 12.15 14.02
N ALA A 100 -8.98 12.64 15.15
CA ALA A 100 -9.76 13.40 16.13
C ALA A 100 -9.60 14.92 15.93
N GLY A 101 -8.43 15.36 15.47
CA GLY A 101 -8.10 16.75 15.21
C GLY A 101 -6.76 16.88 14.49
N PRO A 102 -6.28 18.11 14.23
CA PRO A 102 -4.98 18.32 13.59
C PRO A 102 -3.85 17.68 14.41
N GLY A 103 -3.21 16.66 13.85
CA GLY A 103 -2.13 15.91 14.50
C GLY A 103 -2.56 15.04 15.69
N GLU A 104 -3.87 14.83 15.88
CA GLU A 104 -4.42 14.02 16.98
C GLU A 104 -5.36 12.96 16.43
N GLY A 105 -5.29 11.75 16.99
CA GLY A 105 -6.18 10.65 16.60
C GLY A 105 -6.39 9.64 17.71
N ILE A 106 -7.31 8.71 17.46
CA ILE A 106 -7.71 7.64 18.37
C ILE A 106 -7.41 6.29 17.72
N LEU A 107 -6.69 5.42 18.40
CA LEU A 107 -6.38 4.08 17.90
C LEU A 107 -7.67 3.26 17.69
N ARG A 108 -7.77 2.58 16.54
CA ARG A 108 -8.95 1.80 16.13
C ARG A 108 -8.73 0.31 16.03
N ASN A 109 -7.54 -0.18 16.34
CA ASN A 109 -7.25 -1.59 16.55
C ASN A 109 -6.29 -1.76 17.73
N GLY A 110 -6.36 -2.89 18.43
CA GLY A 110 -5.40 -3.19 19.49
C GLY A 110 -4.04 -3.58 18.90
N PRO A 111 -2.92 -3.17 19.53
CA PRO A 111 -1.61 -3.68 19.18
C PRO A 111 -1.50 -5.17 19.51
N PHE A 112 -0.63 -5.87 18.78
CA PHE A 112 -0.38 -7.29 18.96
C PHE A 112 0.78 -7.56 19.94
N ARG A 113 1.86 -6.79 19.86
CA ARG A 113 3.07 -6.92 20.68
C ARG A 113 3.38 -5.68 21.50
N ILE A 114 3.05 -4.48 21.00
CA ILE A 114 3.30 -3.23 21.73
C ILE A 114 2.52 -3.24 23.05
N GLN A 115 3.25 -3.19 24.17
CA GLN A 115 2.67 -3.11 25.50
C GLN A 115 2.42 -1.65 25.91
N GLY A 116 1.33 -1.40 26.64
CA GLY A 116 1.01 -0.07 27.15
C GLY A 116 0.36 0.88 26.13
N LEU A 117 -0.10 0.32 25.01
CA LEU A 117 -0.98 0.97 24.06
C LEU A 117 -2.21 0.08 23.87
N GLU A 118 -3.41 0.67 23.83
CA GLU A 118 -4.68 -0.05 23.76
C GLU A 118 -5.64 0.56 22.73
N LEU A 119 -6.61 -0.22 22.29
CA LEU A 119 -7.72 0.27 21.46
C LEU A 119 -8.39 1.47 22.15
N GLY A 120 -8.52 2.58 21.44
CA GLY A 120 -9.11 3.81 21.96
C GLY A 120 -8.11 4.79 22.57
N ASP A 121 -6.82 4.45 22.64
CA ASP A 121 -5.80 5.39 23.09
C ASP A 121 -5.60 6.56 22.13
N HIS A 122 -5.22 7.69 22.72
CA HIS A 122 -4.87 8.90 21.98
C HIS A 122 -3.47 8.80 21.41
N VAL A 123 -3.32 9.18 20.14
CA VAL A 123 -2.05 9.20 19.42
C VAL A 123 -1.84 10.59 18.82
N THR A 124 -0.66 11.17 19.05
CA THR A 124 -0.21 12.38 18.38
C THR A 124 0.66 12.00 17.18
N TYR A 125 0.42 12.62 16.03
CA TYR A 125 1.17 12.35 14.80
C TYR A 125 1.37 13.64 13.99
N ALA A 126 2.30 13.58 13.05
CA ALA A 126 2.56 14.63 12.07
C ALA A 126 2.28 14.07 10.66
N PRO A 127 2.11 14.92 9.63
CA PRO A 127 1.83 14.47 8.26
C PRO A 127 2.85 13.45 7.73
N GLU A 128 4.12 13.53 8.13
CA GLU A 128 5.18 12.59 7.77
C GLU A 128 4.95 11.16 8.31
N HIS A 129 4.19 10.99 9.39
CA HIS A 129 3.90 9.67 9.96
C HIS A 129 2.76 8.93 9.24
N VAL A 130 2.01 9.60 8.37
CA VAL A 130 0.80 9.05 7.74
C VAL A 130 1.18 8.20 6.52
N ILE A 131 1.07 6.88 6.66
CA ILE A 131 1.52 5.92 5.64
C ILE A 131 0.37 5.40 4.75
N SER A 132 -0.88 5.58 5.18
CA SER A 132 -2.07 5.26 4.37
C SER A 132 -3.27 6.07 4.85
N ILE A 133 -4.22 6.30 3.96
CA ILE A 133 -5.56 6.82 4.28
C ILE A 133 -6.57 5.78 3.81
N ASP A 134 -7.59 5.50 4.61
CA ASP A 134 -8.72 4.67 4.19
C ASP A 134 -9.66 5.51 3.34
N TYR A 135 -9.59 5.30 2.02
CA TYR A 135 -10.51 5.95 1.10
C TYR A 135 -11.74 5.07 0.93
N GLY A 136 -12.92 5.67 0.89
CA GLY A 136 -14.12 4.98 0.41
C GLY A 136 -14.14 4.90 -1.12
N ASP A 137 -14.82 3.90 -1.67
CA ASP A 137 -15.02 3.78 -3.12
C ASP A 137 -15.68 5.03 -3.72
N ASP A 138 -16.59 5.68 -2.98
CA ASP A 138 -17.23 6.94 -3.37
C ASP A 138 -16.22 8.11 -3.45
N GLU A 139 -15.22 8.15 -2.57
CA GLU A 139 -14.17 9.19 -2.59
C GLU A 139 -13.19 8.94 -3.76
N LEU A 140 -12.91 7.68 -4.07
CA LEU A 140 -12.03 7.33 -5.18
C LEU A 140 -12.69 7.43 -6.54
N GLY A 141 -14.01 7.21 -6.60
CA GLY A 141 -14.78 7.10 -7.84
C GLY A 141 -14.64 5.74 -8.54
N TYR A 142 -14.11 4.73 -7.86
CA TYR A 142 -13.97 3.35 -8.35
C TYR A 142 -13.91 2.36 -7.18
N ALA A 143 -14.29 1.11 -7.44
CA ALA A 143 -14.35 0.07 -6.42
C ALA A 143 -12.98 -0.55 -6.14
N GLN A 144 -12.46 -0.38 -4.91
CA GLN A 144 -11.12 -0.87 -4.53
C GLN A 144 -11.00 -2.38 -4.41
N ALA A 145 -12.14 -3.07 -4.28
CA ALA A 145 -12.18 -4.53 -4.22
C ALA A 145 -12.14 -5.18 -5.61
N GLU A 146 -12.26 -4.41 -6.70
CA GLU A 146 -12.18 -4.96 -8.04
C GLU A 146 -10.81 -5.59 -8.31
N ARG A 147 -10.85 -6.71 -9.04
CA ARG A 147 -9.67 -7.48 -9.45
C ARG A 147 -9.51 -7.42 -10.97
N PRO A 148 -8.82 -6.41 -11.52
CA PRO A 148 -8.46 -6.37 -12.93
C PRO A 148 -7.72 -7.62 -13.38
N ILE A 149 -7.88 -7.93 -14.65
CA ILE A 149 -7.03 -8.84 -15.40
C ILE A 149 -5.87 -8.03 -15.96
N VAL A 150 -4.66 -8.40 -15.57
CA VAL A 150 -3.43 -7.65 -15.83
C VAL A 150 -2.46 -8.55 -16.56
N ASP A 151 -1.82 -8.05 -17.61
CA ASP A 151 -0.66 -8.70 -18.20
C ASP A 151 0.44 -8.82 -17.14
N GLU A 152 0.95 -10.02 -16.88
CA GLU A 152 1.95 -10.28 -15.84
C GLU A 152 3.21 -9.40 -15.99
N ASN A 153 3.56 -8.96 -17.20
CA ASN A 153 4.71 -8.09 -17.42
C ASN A 153 4.54 -6.68 -16.84
N VAL A 154 3.30 -6.20 -16.65
CA VAL A 154 3.04 -4.98 -15.86
C VAL A 154 3.63 -5.12 -14.46
N LEU A 155 3.51 -6.33 -13.87
CA LEU A 155 3.95 -6.61 -12.52
C LEU A 155 5.45 -6.94 -12.46
N LEU A 156 5.94 -7.77 -13.38
CA LEU A 156 7.32 -8.23 -13.40
C LEU A 156 8.30 -7.14 -13.81
N GLU A 157 7.94 -6.31 -14.79
CA GLU A 157 8.83 -5.29 -15.34
C GLU A 157 8.65 -3.91 -14.70
N ASP A 158 7.70 -3.77 -13.77
CA ASP A 158 7.43 -2.48 -13.12
C ASP A 158 7.06 -1.36 -14.10
N ARG A 159 6.36 -1.74 -15.17
CA ARG A 159 5.91 -0.84 -16.23
C ARG A 159 4.41 -0.63 -16.14
N ALA A 160 3.98 0.61 -16.35
CA ALA A 160 2.56 0.90 -16.43
C ALA A 160 1.93 0.22 -17.67
N PRO A 161 0.66 -0.19 -17.59
CA PRO A 161 -0.06 -0.77 -18.72
C PRO A 161 -0.07 0.18 -19.93
N ASP A 162 0.13 -0.35 -21.14
CA ASP A 162 0.02 0.44 -22.38
C ASP A 162 -1.44 0.71 -22.72
N VAL A 163 -2.33 -0.22 -22.37
CA VAL A 163 -3.77 -0.13 -22.60
C VAL A 163 -4.53 -0.49 -21.33
N VAL A 164 -5.56 0.29 -21.01
CA VAL A 164 -6.53 0.00 -19.97
C VAL A 164 -7.90 -0.04 -20.61
N ALA A 165 -8.66 -1.11 -20.43
CA ALA A 165 -9.96 -1.30 -21.06
C ALA A 165 -10.97 -1.87 -20.06
N ARG A 166 -12.21 -1.38 -20.12
CA ARG A 166 -13.35 -2.03 -19.47
C ARG A 166 -14.01 -2.95 -20.49
N ALA A 167 -13.93 -4.27 -20.28
CA ALA A 167 -14.40 -5.27 -21.23
C ALA A 167 -14.85 -6.55 -20.49
N PRO A 168 -15.57 -7.47 -21.15
CA PRO A 168 -16.06 -8.68 -20.50
C PRO A 168 -14.95 -9.48 -19.82
N GLY A 169 -15.21 -9.94 -18.60
CA GLY A 169 -14.38 -10.87 -17.84
C GLY A 169 -14.88 -12.32 -17.94
N PRO A 170 -14.18 -13.27 -17.30
CA PRO A 170 -14.50 -14.70 -17.33
C PRO A 170 -15.95 -15.01 -16.95
N ASP A 171 -16.47 -14.31 -15.94
CA ASP A 171 -17.85 -14.49 -15.46
C ASP A 171 -18.91 -13.73 -16.30
N GLY A 172 -18.51 -13.16 -17.43
CA GLY A 172 -19.35 -12.35 -18.31
C GLY A 172 -19.62 -10.92 -17.82
N ALA A 173 -19.28 -10.60 -16.57
CA ALA A 173 -19.30 -9.22 -16.06
C ALA A 173 -18.10 -8.43 -16.59
N ASP A 174 -18.29 -7.15 -16.89
CA ASP A 174 -17.18 -6.30 -17.32
C ASP A 174 -16.18 -6.07 -16.20
N VAL A 175 -14.91 -6.33 -16.51
CA VAL A 175 -13.75 -6.13 -15.64
C VAL A 175 -12.76 -5.19 -16.31
N TRP A 176 -11.82 -4.69 -15.53
CA TRP A 176 -10.68 -3.96 -16.05
C TRP A 176 -9.65 -4.92 -16.64
N TRP A 177 -9.23 -4.63 -17.86
CA TRP A 177 -8.10 -5.26 -18.54
C TRP A 177 -6.96 -4.26 -18.62
N MET A 178 -5.76 -4.66 -18.19
CA MET A 178 -4.56 -3.84 -18.18
C MET A 178 -3.45 -4.57 -18.94
N LEU A 179 -3.12 -4.07 -20.12
CA LEU A 179 -2.38 -4.83 -21.13
C LEU A 179 -1.07 -4.16 -21.50
N VAL A 180 -0.10 -4.98 -21.92
CA VAL A 180 1.11 -4.55 -22.62
C VAL A 180 0.94 -4.84 -24.12
N ARG A 181 1.34 -3.91 -24.99
CA ARG A 181 1.22 -4.07 -26.45
C ARG A 181 2.26 -5.01 -27.06
N GLU A 182 3.48 -4.93 -26.56
CA GLU A 182 4.64 -5.66 -27.06
C GLU A 182 5.15 -6.60 -25.97
N ASP A 183 5.59 -7.80 -26.36
CA ASP A 183 6.08 -8.81 -25.42
C ASP A 183 5.08 -9.15 -24.31
N SER A 184 3.78 -9.24 -24.62
CA SER A 184 2.73 -9.59 -23.65
C SER A 184 2.97 -10.96 -23.02
N SER A 185 2.71 -11.09 -21.72
CA SER A 185 2.73 -12.36 -20.99
C SER A 185 1.32 -12.88 -20.70
N GLN A 186 1.24 -13.98 -19.97
CA GLN A 186 -0.02 -14.52 -19.48
C GLN A 186 -0.76 -13.51 -18.57
N PRO A 187 -2.10 -13.45 -18.66
CA PRO A 187 -2.88 -12.59 -17.79
C PRO A 187 -2.97 -13.17 -16.37
N VAL A 188 -2.95 -12.30 -15.36
CA VAL A 188 -3.15 -12.60 -13.95
C VAL A 188 -4.20 -11.67 -13.35
N GLN A 189 -4.85 -12.07 -12.26
CA GLN A 189 -5.75 -11.18 -11.52
C GLN A 189 -5.03 -10.50 -10.35
N GLU A 190 -5.09 -9.18 -10.28
CA GLU A 190 -4.47 -8.40 -9.20
C GLU A 190 -5.45 -7.39 -8.60
N ARG A 191 -5.17 -6.86 -7.42
CA ARG A 191 -6.00 -5.86 -6.74
C ARG A 191 -5.76 -4.47 -7.32
N ILE A 192 -6.86 -3.77 -7.58
CA ILE A 192 -6.79 -2.42 -8.16
C ILE A 192 -6.05 -1.41 -7.29
N ASN A 193 -6.13 -1.54 -5.95
CA ASN A 193 -5.43 -0.64 -5.03
C ASN A 193 -3.90 -0.75 -5.17
N LEU A 194 -3.36 -1.97 -5.26
CA LEU A 194 -1.94 -2.21 -5.49
C LEU A 194 -1.48 -1.57 -6.82
N LEU A 195 -2.31 -1.70 -7.86
CA LEU A 195 -2.01 -1.16 -9.18
C LEU A 195 -2.05 0.37 -9.19
N THR A 196 -3.01 0.99 -8.50
CA THR A 196 -3.08 2.46 -8.41
C THR A 196 -2.01 3.06 -7.52
N ASP A 197 -1.54 2.34 -6.51
CA ASP A 197 -0.37 2.75 -5.73
C ASP A 197 0.88 2.74 -6.62
N ARG A 198 1.06 1.66 -7.38
CA ARG A 198 2.22 1.47 -8.27
C ARG A 198 2.20 2.38 -9.50
N PHE A 199 1.02 2.61 -10.06
CA PHE A 199 0.81 3.41 -11.27
C PHE A 199 -0.33 4.42 -11.05
N PRO A 200 -0.06 5.56 -10.38
CA PRO A 200 -1.08 6.54 -10.01
C PRO A 200 -1.90 7.10 -11.18
N ALA A 201 -1.34 7.11 -12.39
CA ALA A 201 -2.04 7.52 -13.61
C ALA A 201 -3.27 6.67 -13.94
N LEU A 202 -3.37 5.44 -13.40
CA LEU A 202 -4.55 4.58 -13.57
C LEU A 202 -5.80 5.16 -12.93
N ALA A 203 -5.68 6.04 -11.93
CA ALA A 203 -6.84 6.63 -11.26
C ALA A 203 -7.76 7.40 -12.22
N GLU A 204 -7.23 7.97 -13.31
CA GLU A 204 -8.05 8.69 -14.30
C GLU A 204 -8.95 7.75 -15.12
N PRO A 205 -8.44 6.71 -15.81
CA PRO A 205 -9.27 5.69 -16.45
C PRO A 205 -10.32 5.10 -15.50
N LEU A 206 -9.89 4.73 -14.28
CA LEU A 206 -10.77 4.06 -13.32
C LEU A 206 -11.95 4.93 -12.90
N ARG A 207 -11.72 6.23 -12.65
CA ARG A 207 -12.79 7.21 -12.36
C ARG A 207 -13.69 7.48 -13.56
N ALA A 208 -13.14 7.43 -14.77
CA ALA A 208 -13.89 7.68 -16.00
C ALA A 208 -14.86 6.53 -16.34
N GLY A 209 -14.61 5.31 -15.85
CA GLY A 209 -15.55 4.20 -15.89
C GLY A 209 -15.45 3.35 -17.16
N ALA A 210 -16.50 3.29 -17.98
CA ALA A 210 -16.52 2.43 -19.17
C ALA A 210 -15.71 3.01 -20.34
N GLY A 211 -14.92 2.17 -21.01
CA GLY A 211 -14.27 2.47 -22.27
C GLY A 211 -12.86 1.87 -22.44
N VAL A 212 -12.09 2.44 -23.38
CA VAL A 212 -10.68 2.09 -23.62
C VAL A 212 -9.79 3.33 -23.53
N TRP A 213 -8.63 3.16 -22.90
CA TRP A 213 -7.61 4.17 -22.71
C TRP A 213 -6.25 3.62 -23.13
N GLU A 214 -5.49 4.48 -23.81
CA GLU A 214 -4.13 4.19 -24.25
C GLU A 214 -3.16 5.11 -23.50
N ARG A 215 -2.00 4.56 -23.13
CA ARG A 215 -0.94 5.32 -22.48
C ARG A 215 -0.37 6.37 -23.43
N ASP A 216 -0.30 7.61 -22.97
CA ASP A 216 0.27 8.76 -23.68
C ASP A 216 1.27 9.47 -22.75
N GLY A 217 2.55 9.13 -22.90
CA GLY A 217 3.60 9.55 -21.96
C GLY A 217 3.39 8.96 -20.56
N GLU A 218 3.13 9.83 -19.58
CA GLU A 218 2.86 9.45 -18.19
C GLU A 218 1.36 9.33 -17.87
N ALA A 219 0.48 9.73 -18.79
CA ALA A 219 -0.96 9.76 -18.61
C ALA A 219 -1.68 8.73 -19.51
N TYR A 220 -3.01 8.74 -19.46
CA TYR A 220 -3.86 7.92 -20.31
C TYR A 220 -4.81 8.80 -21.12
N ARG A 221 -4.94 8.48 -22.41
CA ARG A 221 -5.88 9.15 -23.32
C ARG A 221 -6.98 8.18 -23.72
N ARG A 222 -8.23 8.60 -23.55
CA ARG A 222 -9.38 7.83 -24.04
C ARG A 222 -9.37 7.74 -25.57
N VAL A 223 -9.72 6.58 -26.12
CA VAL A 223 -9.72 6.33 -27.57
C VAL A 223 -11.14 6.16 -28.13
N ASP A 224 -11.29 6.32 -29.45
CA ASP A 224 -12.52 5.95 -30.15
C ASP A 224 -12.49 4.46 -30.50
N GLU A 225 -13.19 3.68 -29.68
CA GLU A 225 -13.28 2.22 -29.75
C GLU A 225 -13.85 1.68 -31.06
N THR A 226 -14.47 2.53 -31.89
CA THR A 226 -15.07 2.14 -33.16
C THR A 226 -14.12 2.21 -34.36
N THR A 227 -12.89 2.70 -34.14
CA THR A 227 -11.93 2.99 -35.20
C THR A 227 -10.58 2.33 -34.95
N GLY A 228 -9.75 2.23 -35.99
CA GLY A 228 -8.39 1.68 -35.86
C GLY A 228 -8.38 0.20 -35.45
N GLU A 229 -7.53 -0.13 -34.49
CA GLU A 229 -7.33 -1.51 -34.00
C GLU A 229 -8.23 -1.90 -32.82
N TRP A 230 -8.92 -0.93 -32.21
CA TRP A 230 -9.70 -1.12 -30.99
C TRP A 230 -10.85 -2.13 -31.13
N PRO A 231 -11.61 -2.18 -32.25
CA PRO A 231 -12.62 -3.23 -32.44
C PRO A 231 -12.03 -4.64 -32.40
N SER A 232 -10.83 -4.82 -32.97
CA SER A 232 -10.14 -6.11 -32.98
C SER A 232 -9.60 -6.46 -31.60
N LEU A 233 -9.08 -5.48 -30.85
CA LEU A 233 -8.67 -5.68 -29.46
C LEU A 233 -9.84 -6.12 -28.58
N LEU A 234 -10.97 -5.41 -28.63
CA LEU A 234 -12.16 -5.74 -27.82
C LEU A 234 -12.70 -7.13 -28.14
N ALA A 235 -12.73 -7.52 -29.42
CA ALA A 235 -13.09 -8.87 -29.82
C ALA A 235 -12.10 -9.93 -29.27
N PHE A 236 -10.81 -9.63 -29.26
CA PHE A 236 -9.79 -10.49 -28.65
C PHE A 236 -9.99 -10.63 -27.14
N LEU A 237 -10.31 -9.54 -26.42
CA LEU A 237 -10.55 -9.59 -24.97
C LEU A 237 -11.77 -10.44 -24.62
N ALA A 238 -12.85 -10.34 -25.41
CA ALA A 238 -14.02 -11.19 -25.23
C ALA A 238 -13.68 -12.68 -25.41
N ASP A 239 -12.92 -13.06 -26.44
CA ASP A 239 -12.46 -14.44 -26.62
C ASP A 239 -11.49 -14.89 -25.52
N ALA A 240 -10.63 -14.00 -25.04
CA ALA A 240 -9.73 -14.26 -23.92
C ALA A 240 -10.51 -14.54 -22.62
N ALA A 241 -11.56 -13.77 -22.34
CA ALA A 241 -12.45 -13.99 -21.20
C ALA A 241 -13.07 -15.39 -21.24
N GLU A 242 -13.60 -15.81 -22.40
CA GLU A 242 -14.19 -17.14 -22.58
C GLU A 242 -13.17 -18.28 -22.40
N ARG A 243 -11.90 -18.06 -22.73
CA ARG A 243 -10.83 -19.04 -22.50
C ARG A 243 -10.50 -19.17 -21.01
N LEU A 244 -10.40 -18.06 -20.30
CA LEU A 244 -10.10 -18.02 -18.86
C LEU A 244 -11.21 -18.67 -18.04
N HIS A 245 -12.48 -18.41 -18.39
CA HIS A 245 -13.62 -19.05 -17.74
C HIS A 245 -13.55 -20.59 -17.84
N ARG A 246 -13.22 -21.10 -19.04
CA ARG A 246 -13.11 -22.55 -19.29
C ARG A 246 -11.94 -23.22 -18.57
N SER A 247 -10.88 -22.50 -18.25
CA SER A 247 -9.77 -23.05 -17.45
C SER A 247 -10.12 -23.14 -15.96
N GLU A 248 -10.87 -22.18 -15.41
CA GLU A 248 -11.30 -22.20 -14.01
C GLU A 248 -12.26 -23.37 -13.72
N ASP A 249 -13.14 -23.69 -14.67
CA ASP A 249 -14.05 -24.85 -14.59
C ASP A 249 -13.33 -26.21 -14.59
N GLN A 250 -12.10 -26.29 -15.11
CA GLN A 250 -11.33 -27.54 -15.20
C GLN A 250 -10.47 -27.84 -13.97
N ASP A 251 -10.21 -26.84 -13.13
CA ASP A 251 -9.37 -26.94 -11.92
C ASP A 251 -10.18 -27.13 -10.62
N THR A 252 -11.51 -27.28 -10.70
CA THR A 252 -12.35 -27.61 -9.54
C THR A 252 -12.38 -29.12 -9.32
N PRO A 253 -11.77 -29.68 -8.25
CA PRO A 253 -11.84 -31.12 -8.00
C PRO A 253 -13.23 -31.50 -7.49
N ASP A 254 -13.81 -32.55 -8.10
CA ASP A 254 -15.01 -33.27 -7.64
C ASP A 254 -14.88 -33.80 -6.20
#